data_AF-A0A1Y2TH88-F1
#
_entry.id   AF-A0A1Y2TH88-F1
#
_cell.length_a   1.000
_cell.length_b   1.000
_cell.length_c   1.000
_cell.angle_alpha   90.00
_cell.angle_beta   90.00
_cell.angle_gamma   90.00
#
_symmetry.space_group_name_H-M   'P 1'
#
loop_
_entity.id
_entity.type
_entity.pdbx_description
1 polymer ?
#
loop_
_entity_poly.entity_id
_entity_poly.type
_entity_poly.pdbx_seq_one_letter_code
_entity_poly.pdbx_strand_id
1 'polypeptide(L)'
;MAANTVNRPFAGKVEQIKEQCERFWSHEEAPVDVKAYLSNTPDHQYAKRDGWIKTETPFTNWTDPSFAESENAFLIGNRSSFDVAQYPDEEGRAGMSMIHILGIPKAGLFNGVSLDKTTVGIIDEMIALFKSSWARPTFRVGILMHQWTAIEDRNKEKPDLEAYQKAMKHFRKLEAMVYELTVDDFTFGLHLWPDNSVAHLHMHIIATPDKCRKYSTFRHDAKTKDAIEVRDYINSRTTA
;
A
#
# COMPACT_ATOMS: atom_id res chain seq x y z
N MET A 1 -6.33 12.48 29.92
CA MET A 1 -5.50 11.71 28.98
C MET A 1 -5.83 12.20 27.58
N ALA A 2 -4.96 13.03 27.00
CA ALA A 2 -5.15 13.50 25.62
C ALA A 2 -4.98 12.30 24.68
N ALA A 3 -5.93 12.09 23.78
CA ALA A 3 -5.90 11.01 22.82
C ALA A 3 -4.62 11.11 21.97
N ASN A 4 -3.88 10.00 21.88
CA ASN A 4 -2.72 9.78 21.00
C ASN A 4 -3.15 9.82 19.52
N THR A 5 -3.57 10.97 19.01
CA THR A 5 -3.93 11.19 17.59
C THR A 5 -2.72 11.25 16.66
N VAL A 6 -1.50 11.02 17.15
CA VAL A 6 -0.27 11.31 16.40
C VAL A 6 0.12 10.21 15.38
N ASN A 7 -0.44 9.00 15.44
CA ASN A 7 0.15 7.86 14.70
C ASN A 7 -0.69 7.25 13.57
N ARG A 8 -1.69 7.97 13.02
CA ARG A 8 -2.51 7.49 11.88
C ARG A 8 -2.64 8.55 10.78
N PRO A 9 -1.64 8.73 9.91
CA PRO A 9 -1.63 9.77 8.87
C PRO A 9 -2.74 9.60 7.81
N PHE A 10 -3.44 8.46 7.79
CA PHE A 10 -4.47 8.16 6.80
C PHE A 10 -5.90 8.32 7.34
N ALA A 11 -6.07 8.52 8.65
CA ALA A 11 -7.36 8.59 9.30
C ALA A 11 -8.04 9.95 9.12
N GLY A 12 -9.33 10.01 9.47
CA GLY A 12 -10.15 11.22 9.41
C GLY A 12 -10.65 11.55 8.01
N LYS A 13 -10.79 10.55 7.13
CA LYS A 13 -11.12 10.76 5.70
C LYS A 13 -12.40 10.09 5.25
N VAL A 14 -13.30 9.79 6.19
CA VAL A 14 -14.57 9.08 5.93
C VAL A 14 -15.42 9.76 4.84
N GLU A 15 -15.54 11.08 4.85
CA GLU A 15 -16.29 11.79 3.79
C GLU A 15 -15.65 11.62 2.41
N GLN A 16 -14.32 11.67 2.31
CA GLN A 16 -13.63 11.42 1.03
C GLN A 16 -13.79 9.97 0.56
N ILE A 17 -13.76 9.01 1.49
CA ILE A 17 -14.02 7.59 1.20
C ILE A 17 -15.43 7.43 0.62
N LYS A 18 -16.42 8.07 1.26
CA LYS A 18 -17.82 8.07 0.82
C LYS A 18 -17.95 8.65 -0.58
N GLU A 19 -17.47 9.87 -0.79
CA GLU A 19 -17.51 10.58 -2.07
C GLU A 19 -16.87 9.76 -3.20
N GLN A 20 -15.71 9.15 -2.96
CA GLN A 20 -15.02 8.36 -3.99
C GLN A 20 -15.76 7.09 -4.36
N CYS A 21 -16.36 6.42 -3.38
CA CYS A 21 -17.16 5.23 -3.63
C CYS A 21 -18.48 5.57 -4.33
N GLU A 22 -19.19 6.60 -3.89
CA GLU A 22 -20.42 7.07 -4.53
C GLU A 22 -20.14 7.54 -5.95
N ARG A 23 -19.08 8.32 -6.15
CA ARG A 23 -18.65 8.76 -7.47
C ARG A 23 -18.34 7.58 -8.37
N PHE A 24 -17.53 6.61 -7.91
CA PHE A 24 -17.21 5.42 -8.70
C PHE A 24 -18.48 4.69 -9.17
N TRP A 25 -19.42 4.43 -8.26
CA TRP A 25 -20.66 3.70 -8.58
C TRP A 25 -21.72 4.55 -9.29
N SER A 26 -21.56 5.87 -9.37
CA SER A 26 -22.41 6.73 -10.20
C SER A 26 -22.12 6.61 -11.70
N HIS A 27 -20.99 6.00 -12.06
CA HIS A 27 -20.64 5.68 -13.45
C HIS A 27 -21.33 4.38 -13.89
N GLU A 28 -22.16 4.44 -14.93
CA GLU A 28 -22.86 3.26 -15.49
C GLU A 28 -21.88 2.19 -15.98
N GLU A 29 -20.67 2.58 -16.37
CA GLU A 29 -19.58 1.71 -16.81
C GLU A 29 -18.88 0.95 -15.67
N ALA A 30 -18.97 1.43 -14.42
CA ALA A 30 -18.19 0.87 -13.30
C ALA A 30 -18.40 -0.64 -13.04
N PRO A 31 -19.64 -1.19 -13.06
CA PRO A 31 -19.86 -2.62 -12.93
C PRO A 31 -19.20 -3.44 -14.06
N VAL A 32 -19.21 -2.90 -15.28
CA VAL A 32 -18.61 -3.54 -16.45
C VAL A 32 -17.09 -3.57 -16.31
N ASP A 33 -16.48 -2.49 -15.84
CA ASP A 33 -15.03 -2.42 -15.64
C ASP A 33 -14.54 -3.31 -14.51
N VAL A 34 -15.26 -3.36 -13.38
CA VAL A 34 -14.95 -4.32 -12.30
C VAL A 34 -15.00 -5.73 -12.88
N LYS A 35 -16.07 -6.08 -13.61
CA LYS A 35 -16.19 -7.41 -14.23
C LYS A 35 -15.11 -7.69 -15.26
N ALA A 36 -14.79 -6.73 -16.12
CA ALA A 36 -13.76 -6.85 -17.16
C ALA A 36 -12.38 -7.07 -16.55
N TYR A 37 -12.06 -6.30 -15.50
CA TYR A 37 -10.84 -6.47 -14.71
C TYR A 37 -10.75 -7.89 -14.12
N LEU A 38 -11.81 -8.34 -13.44
CA LEU A 38 -11.88 -9.67 -12.85
C LEU A 38 -11.79 -10.80 -13.89
N SER A 39 -12.21 -10.53 -15.11
CA SER A 39 -12.19 -11.50 -16.22
C SER A 39 -10.90 -11.45 -17.04
N ASN A 40 -9.92 -10.60 -16.67
CA ASN A 40 -8.71 -10.32 -17.46
C ASN A 40 -8.99 -10.01 -18.95
N THR A 41 -10.13 -9.37 -19.24
CA THR A 41 -10.50 -9.03 -20.63
C THR A 41 -9.88 -7.70 -21.05
N PRO A 42 -9.36 -7.56 -22.29
CA PRO A 42 -8.75 -6.32 -22.79
C PRO A 42 -9.68 -5.08 -22.78
N ASP A 43 -11.00 -5.30 -22.70
CA ASP A 43 -12.05 -4.29 -22.91
C ASP A 43 -12.38 -3.42 -21.69
N HIS A 44 -11.45 -3.24 -20.75
CA HIS A 44 -11.55 -2.20 -19.73
C HIS A 44 -11.46 -0.79 -20.36
N GLN A 45 -12.56 -0.05 -20.42
CA GLN A 45 -12.60 1.29 -21.04
C GLN A 45 -12.22 2.41 -20.05
N TYR A 46 -12.12 2.11 -18.76
CA TYR A 46 -11.66 3.06 -17.75
C TYR A 46 -10.17 3.46 -17.87
N ALA A 47 -9.43 2.86 -18.81
CA ALA A 47 -8.10 3.28 -19.22
C ALA A 47 -8.11 4.54 -20.12
N LYS A 48 -9.23 4.88 -20.79
CA LYS A 48 -9.23 5.85 -21.90
C LYS A 48 -9.70 7.27 -21.57
N ARG A 49 -10.43 7.48 -20.47
CA ARG A 49 -10.90 8.85 -20.13
C ARG A 49 -9.83 9.70 -19.46
N ASP A 50 -8.92 9.11 -18.68
CA ASP A 50 -7.84 9.85 -18.01
C ASP A 50 -6.43 9.25 -18.17
N GLY A 51 -6.26 8.05 -18.75
CA GLY A 51 -4.93 7.54 -19.14
C GLY A 51 -4.06 6.90 -18.04
N TRP A 52 -4.59 6.58 -16.86
CA TRP A 52 -3.76 6.19 -15.70
C TRP A 52 -3.92 4.75 -15.18
N ILE A 53 -4.70 3.89 -15.83
CA ILE A 53 -4.81 2.48 -15.41
C ILE A 53 -3.91 1.61 -16.28
N LYS A 54 -2.92 0.97 -15.64
CA LYS A 54 -2.05 -0.02 -16.31
C LYS A 54 -2.91 -1.20 -16.78
N THR A 55 -2.76 -1.58 -18.05
CA THR A 55 -3.45 -2.70 -18.69
C THR A 55 -3.02 -4.06 -18.17
N GLU A 56 -1.89 -4.10 -17.47
CA GLU A 56 -1.37 -5.26 -16.76
C GLU A 56 -1.33 -4.94 -15.26
N THR A 57 -1.91 -5.83 -14.47
CA THR A 57 -1.84 -5.77 -13.02
C THR A 57 -0.69 -6.68 -12.60
N PRO A 58 0.37 -6.16 -11.95
CA PRO A 58 1.53 -6.96 -11.57
C PRO A 58 1.20 -8.01 -10.48
N PHE A 59 -0.05 -8.05 -10.00
CA PHE A 59 -0.44 -8.77 -8.79
C PHE A 59 -1.37 -9.96 -9.06
N THR A 60 -2.09 -9.99 -10.18
CA THR A 60 -2.98 -11.12 -10.52
C THR A 60 -2.22 -12.43 -10.77
N ASN A 61 -0.93 -12.36 -11.10
CA ASN A 61 -0.03 -13.51 -11.28
C ASN A 61 1.26 -13.33 -10.48
N TRP A 62 1.16 -12.89 -9.23
CA TRP A 62 2.35 -12.67 -8.39
C TRP A 62 3.10 -13.99 -8.18
N THR A 63 4.32 -14.08 -8.71
CA THR A 63 5.21 -15.25 -8.61
C THR A 63 6.46 -14.97 -7.79
N ASP A 64 6.68 -13.70 -7.44
CA ASP A 64 7.84 -13.29 -6.68
C ASP A 64 7.70 -13.66 -5.19
N PRO A 65 8.81 -13.76 -4.44
CA PRO A 65 8.77 -14.12 -3.03
C PRO A 65 7.90 -13.15 -2.20
N SER A 66 7.07 -13.71 -1.33
CA SER A 66 6.34 -12.96 -0.30
C SER A 66 7.05 -13.06 1.05
N PHE A 67 6.88 -12.06 1.91
CA PHE A 67 7.36 -12.12 3.30
C PHE A 67 6.48 -13.02 4.16
N ALA A 68 5.19 -13.04 3.85
CA ALA A 68 4.20 -13.89 4.49
C ALA A 68 3.01 -14.10 3.57
N GLU A 69 2.30 -15.19 3.83
CA GLU A 69 1.15 -15.62 3.04
C GLU A 69 0.11 -16.24 3.97
N SER A 70 -1.16 -15.97 3.68
CA SER A 70 -2.33 -16.66 4.24
C SER A 70 -3.05 -17.41 3.12
N GLU A 71 -4.22 -17.97 3.38
CA GLU A 71 -5.05 -18.56 2.33
C GLU A 71 -5.38 -17.54 1.22
N ASN A 72 -5.75 -16.31 1.61
CA ASN A 72 -6.33 -15.33 0.69
C ASN A 72 -5.46 -14.10 0.41
N ALA A 73 -4.31 -13.95 1.06
CA ALA A 73 -3.46 -12.76 0.87
C ALA A 73 -1.95 -13.03 0.98
N PHE A 74 -1.19 -12.19 0.28
CA PHE A 74 0.27 -12.06 0.38
C PHE A 74 0.65 -10.77 1.10
N LEU A 75 1.79 -10.78 1.79
CA LEU A 75 2.52 -9.57 2.19
C LEU A 75 3.83 -9.50 1.41
N ILE A 76 4.04 -8.40 0.70
CA ILE A 76 5.23 -8.19 -0.14
C ILE A 76 5.89 -6.85 0.18
N GLY A 77 7.16 -6.68 -0.15
CA GLY A 77 7.84 -5.40 0.00
C GLY A 77 7.53 -4.44 -1.16
N ASN A 78 7.35 -3.15 -0.87
CA ASN A 78 7.36 -2.13 -1.91
C ASN A 78 8.74 -2.07 -2.57
N ARG A 79 8.82 -2.22 -3.89
CA ARG A 79 10.11 -2.32 -4.60
C ARG A 79 10.90 -1.01 -4.68
N SER A 80 10.24 0.13 -4.47
CA SER A 80 10.97 1.40 -4.39
C SER A 80 11.70 1.50 -3.06
N SER A 81 12.93 1.99 -3.11
CA SER A 81 13.65 2.44 -1.93
C SER A 81 12.83 3.48 -1.18
N PHE A 82 12.93 3.47 0.15
CA PHE A 82 12.25 4.44 0.99
C PHE A 82 12.85 5.85 0.90
N ASP A 83 14.11 6.00 0.46
CA ASP A 83 14.85 7.26 0.59
C ASP A 83 14.64 8.19 -0.60
N VAL A 84 14.03 9.34 -0.36
CA VAL A 84 13.76 10.37 -1.39
C VAL A 84 15.04 10.90 -2.06
N ALA A 85 16.20 10.80 -1.40
CA ALA A 85 17.47 11.19 -2.00
C ALA A 85 17.80 10.37 -3.27
N GLN A 86 17.29 9.13 -3.39
CA GLN A 86 17.46 8.31 -4.59
C GLN A 86 16.49 8.68 -5.74
N TYR A 87 15.65 9.69 -5.52
CA TYR A 87 14.60 10.14 -6.44
C TYR A 87 14.52 11.69 -6.51
N PRO A 88 15.62 12.40 -6.85
CA PRO A 88 15.68 13.87 -6.78
C PRO A 88 14.61 14.58 -7.63
N ASP A 89 14.19 13.96 -8.74
CA ASP A 89 13.21 14.52 -9.67
C ASP A 89 11.80 13.90 -9.49
N GLU A 90 11.70 12.85 -8.68
CA GLU A 90 10.54 11.96 -8.63
C GLU A 90 10.28 11.44 -7.21
N GLU A 91 10.35 12.31 -6.19
CA GLU A 91 10.20 11.94 -4.78
C GLU A 91 8.94 11.10 -4.49
N GLY A 92 7.88 11.27 -5.29
CA GLY A 92 6.67 10.46 -5.21
C GLY A 92 6.84 8.98 -5.59
N ARG A 93 8.01 8.56 -6.08
CA ARG A 93 8.32 7.15 -6.33
C ARG A 93 8.91 6.44 -5.12
N ALA A 94 9.47 7.19 -4.17
CA ALA A 94 10.04 6.62 -2.96
C ALA A 94 8.97 5.93 -2.11
N GLY A 95 9.38 4.98 -1.26
CA GLY A 95 8.50 4.41 -0.25
C GLY A 95 7.94 5.48 0.69
N MET A 96 6.76 5.24 1.24
CA MET A 96 6.10 6.15 2.19
C MET A 96 6.70 6.10 3.60
N SER A 97 7.53 5.10 3.87
CA SER A 97 8.27 4.92 5.13
C SER A 97 9.46 4.00 4.89
N MET A 98 10.44 4.02 5.79
CA MET A 98 11.54 3.04 5.84
C MET A 98 11.03 1.58 5.80
N ILE A 99 9.85 1.32 6.36
CA ILE A 99 9.15 0.05 6.19
C ILE A 99 7.86 0.33 5.42
N HIS A 100 7.80 -0.13 4.18
CA HIS A 100 6.63 -0.02 3.32
C HIS A 100 6.35 -1.38 2.67
N ILE A 101 5.31 -2.04 3.16
CA ILE A 101 4.84 -3.36 2.74
C ILE A 101 3.51 -3.17 2.01
N LEU A 102 3.21 -4.05 1.06
CA LEU A 102 1.92 -4.15 0.39
C LEU A 102 1.24 -5.45 0.82
N GLY A 103 0.03 -5.34 1.36
CA GLY A 103 -0.90 -6.47 1.49
C GLY A 103 -1.68 -6.62 0.20
N ILE A 104 -1.72 -7.82 -0.37
CA ILE A 104 -2.29 -8.08 -1.68
C ILE A 104 -3.21 -9.30 -1.60
N PRO A 105 -4.51 -9.18 -1.95
CA PRO A 105 -5.39 -10.32 -2.09
C PRO A 105 -4.91 -11.26 -3.20
N LYS A 106 -5.02 -12.58 -2.99
CA LYS A 106 -4.78 -13.57 -4.07
C LYS A 106 -5.91 -13.56 -5.09
N ALA A 107 -7.14 -13.31 -4.62
CA ALA A 107 -8.26 -13.10 -5.51
C ALA A 107 -8.03 -11.80 -6.29
N GLY A 108 -8.36 -11.79 -7.58
CA GLY A 108 -8.46 -10.54 -8.32
C GLY A 108 -9.50 -9.66 -7.66
N LEU A 109 -9.09 -8.53 -7.10
CA LEU A 109 -9.99 -7.50 -6.56
C LEU A 109 -9.54 -6.16 -7.15
N PHE A 110 -10.48 -5.40 -7.72
CA PHE A 110 -10.16 -4.18 -8.47
C PHE A 110 -9.64 -3.06 -7.56
N ASN A 111 -10.45 -2.52 -6.67
CA ASN A 111 -9.99 -1.43 -5.80
C ASN A 111 -10.82 -1.39 -4.51
N GLY A 112 -10.38 -0.61 -3.51
CA GLY A 112 -11.15 -0.43 -2.28
C GLY A 112 -12.56 0.13 -2.54
N VAL A 113 -12.76 0.91 -3.62
CA VAL A 113 -14.09 1.42 -4.00
C VAL A 113 -15.07 0.34 -4.46
N SER A 114 -14.54 -0.80 -4.95
CA SER A 114 -15.34 -1.91 -5.48
C SER A 114 -15.65 -3.00 -4.45
N LEU A 115 -15.16 -2.86 -3.21
CA LEU A 115 -15.44 -3.80 -2.14
C LEU A 115 -16.90 -3.70 -1.69
N ASP A 116 -17.44 -4.85 -1.29
CA ASP A 116 -18.79 -5.02 -0.74
C ASP A 116 -18.75 -5.78 0.60
N LYS A 117 -19.92 -6.03 1.20
CA LYS A 117 -20.01 -6.73 2.49
C LYS A 117 -19.47 -8.16 2.48
N THR A 118 -19.37 -8.79 1.29
CA THR A 118 -18.85 -10.15 1.15
C THR A 118 -17.33 -10.19 0.98
N THR A 119 -16.75 -9.13 0.41
CA THR A 119 -15.33 -9.07 0.04
C THR A 119 -14.50 -8.20 0.98
N VAL A 120 -15.11 -7.25 1.71
CA VAL A 120 -14.41 -6.29 2.57
C VAL A 120 -13.62 -6.96 3.72
N GLY A 121 -14.00 -8.18 4.12
CA GLY A 121 -13.28 -8.96 5.13
C GLY A 121 -11.80 -9.19 4.81
N ILE A 122 -11.40 -9.12 3.54
CA ILE A 122 -9.99 -9.23 3.12
C ILE A 122 -9.07 -8.20 3.78
N ILE A 123 -9.60 -7.02 4.15
CA ILE A 123 -8.83 -6.00 4.88
C ILE A 123 -8.40 -6.54 6.24
N ASP A 124 -9.31 -7.17 6.98
CA ASP A 124 -9.01 -7.73 8.30
C ASP A 124 -8.03 -8.90 8.20
N GLU A 125 -8.16 -9.73 7.16
CA GLU A 125 -7.24 -10.83 6.91
C GLU A 125 -5.81 -10.35 6.64
N MET A 126 -5.63 -9.34 5.78
CA MET A 126 -4.31 -8.76 5.51
C MET A 126 -3.71 -8.11 6.77
N ILE A 127 -4.52 -7.41 7.58
CA ILE A 127 -4.08 -6.84 8.86
C ILE A 127 -3.66 -7.97 9.82
N ALA A 128 -4.47 -9.01 9.97
CA ALA A 128 -4.17 -10.14 10.85
C ALA A 128 -2.90 -10.90 10.42
N LEU A 129 -2.71 -11.09 9.11
CA LEU A 129 -1.50 -11.68 8.54
C LEU A 129 -0.26 -10.84 8.88
N PHE A 130 -0.34 -9.51 8.80
CA PHE A 130 0.76 -8.63 9.19
C PHE A 130 1.05 -8.72 10.68
N LYS A 131 0.02 -8.60 11.53
CA LYS A 131 0.18 -8.61 12.99
C LYS A 131 0.83 -9.91 13.48
N SER A 132 0.34 -11.06 13.01
CA SER A 132 0.91 -12.37 13.36
C SER A 132 2.33 -12.54 12.81
N SER A 133 2.60 -12.02 11.61
CA SER A 133 3.93 -12.11 11.00
C SER A 133 4.96 -11.21 11.66
N TRP A 134 4.58 -10.00 12.08
CA TRP A 134 5.49 -9.02 12.71
C TRP A 134 6.12 -9.52 14.01
N ALA A 135 5.44 -10.45 14.71
CA ALA A 135 5.98 -11.09 15.91
C ALA A 135 7.18 -12.03 15.62
N ARG A 136 7.38 -12.45 14.36
CA ARG A 136 8.44 -13.39 13.98
C ARG A 136 9.73 -12.63 13.62
N PRO A 137 10.89 -12.92 14.26
CA PRO A 137 12.15 -12.27 13.92
C PRO A 137 12.55 -12.41 12.45
N THR A 138 12.30 -13.58 11.85
CA THR A 138 12.62 -13.86 10.44
C THR A 138 11.87 -12.96 9.46
N PHE A 139 10.63 -12.57 9.79
CA PHE A 139 9.85 -11.62 8.99
C PHE A 139 10.52 -10.24 8.96
N ARG A 140 10.98 -9.76 10.13
CA ARG A 140 11.70 -8.48 10.25
C ARG A 140 13.02 -8.48 9.49
N VAL A 141 13.77 -9.58 9.55
CA VAL A 141 14.99 -9.76 8.75
C VAL A 141 14.68 -9.72 7.24
N GLY A 142 13.61 -10.38 6.80
CA GLY A 142 13.16 -10.32 5.40
C GLY A 142 12.90 -8.90 4.93
N ILE A 143 12.27 -8.06 5.76
CA ILE A 143 12.04 -6.65 5.47
C ILE A 143 13.35 -5.87 5.35
N LEU A 144 14.30 -6.08 6.25
CA LEU A 144 15.62 -5.44 6.17
C LEU A 144 16.33 -5.80 4.85
N MET A 145 16.36 -7.09 4.51
CA MET A 145 16.98 -7.55 3.27
C MET A 145 16.30 -6.95 2.04
N HIS A 146 14.98 -6.86 2.05
CA HIS A 146 14.24 -6.21 0.98
C HIS A 146 14.59 -4.73 0.82
N GLN A 147 14.65 -3.97 1.92
CA GLN A 147 15.00 -2.54 1.85
C GLN A 147 16.44 -2.34 1.36
N TRP A 148 17.37 -3.17 1.80
CA TRP A 148 18.73 -3.14 1.28
C TRP A 148 18.76 -3.40 -0.24
N THR A 149 18.09 -4.46 -0.70
CA THR A 149 17.98 -4.77 -2.14
C THR A 149 17.34 -3.63 -2.93
N ALA A 150 16.28 -3.00 -2.41
CA ALA A 150 15.63 -1.87 -3.08
C ALA A 150 16.57 -0.66 -3.24
N ILE A 151 17.43 -0.38 -2.25
CA ILE A 151 18.46 0.67 -2.34
C ILE A 151 19.51 0.31 -3.39
N GLU A 152 20.02 -0.94 -3.35
CA GLU A 152 21.02 -1.45 -4.29
C GLU A 152 20.52 -1.42 -5.73
N ASP A 153 19.34 -1.96 -5.98
CA ASP A 153 18.76 -2.05 -7.32
C ASP A 153 18.45 -0.67 -7.87
N ARG A 154 17.97 0.26 -7.03
CA ARG A 154 17.78 1.65 -7.44
C ARG A 154 19.10 2.32 -7.84
N ASN A 155 20.17 2.10 -7.07
CA ASN A 155 21.49 2.65 -7.40
C ASN A 155 22.09 1.99 -8.66
N LYS A 156 21.85 0.70 -8.91
CA LYS A 156 22.24 0.07 -10.18
C LYS A 156 21.50 0.68 -11.37
N GLU A 157 20.21 0.96 -11.22
CA GLU A 157 19.36 1.55 -12.27
C GLU A 157 19.73 3.01 -12.57
N LYS A 158 19.91 3.84 -11.53
CA LYS A 158 20.31 5.25 -11.64
C LYS A 158 21.45 5.54 -10.66
N PRO A 159 22.71 5.30 -11.06
CA PRO A 159 23.87 5.48 -10.17
C PRO A 159 24.00 6.90 -9.64
N ASP A 160 24.04 7.02 -8.32
CA ASP A 160 24.34 8.26 -7.60
C ASP A 160 24.98 7.87 -6.26
N LEU A 161 26.29 8.07 -6.17
CA LEU A 161 27.07 7.64 -5.01
C LEU A 161 26.64 8.37 -3.73
N GLU A 162 26.31 9.67 -3.81
CA GLU A 162 25.94 10.45 -2.64
C GLU A 162 24.56 10.03 -2.12
N ALA A 163 23.59 9.89 -3.04
CA ALA A 163 22.25 9.39 -2.70
C ALA A 163 22.30 7.97 -2.12
N TYR A 164 23.09 7.08 -2.71
CA TYR A 164 23.29 5.72 -2.21
C TYR A 164 23.88 5.70 -0.80
N GLN A 165 24.94 6.48 -0.54
CA GLN A 165 25.55 6.57 0.78
C GLN A 165 24.58 7.12 1.83
N LYS A 166 23.75 8.10 1.48
CA LYS A 166 22.67 8.62 2.34
C LYS A 166 21.64 7.53 2.65
N ALA A 167 21.14 6.83 1.63
CA ALA A 167 20.19 5.74 1.80
C ALA A 167 20.73 4.61 2.68
N MET A 168 21.97 4.18 2.46
CA MET A 168 22.63 3.15 3.29
C MET A 168 22.85 3.61 4.74
N LYS A 169 23.17 4.89 4.96
CA LYS A 169 23.24 5.45 6.31
C LYS A 169 21.89 5.42 7.01
N HIS A 170 20.80 5.69 6.29
CA HIS A 170 19.45 5.63 6.84
C HIS A 170 18.97 4.19 7.05
N PHE A 171 19.34 3.26 6.16
CA PHE A 171 19.10 1.82 6.31
C PHE A 171 19.72 1.28 7.61
N ARG A 172 20.95 1.65 7.95
CA ARG A 172 21.57 1.25 9.24
C ARG A 172 20.79 1.73 10.46
N LYS A 173 20.07 2.84 10.35
CA LYS A 173 19.16 3.29 11.44
C LYS A 173 17.95 2.39 11.54
N LEU A 174 17.38 1.97 10.40
CA LEU A 174 16.31 0.98 10.36
C LEU A 174 16.76 -0.34 10.99
N GLU A 175 17.93 -0.86 10.63
CA GLU A 175 18.49 -2.08 11.22
C GLU A 175 18.56 -2.01 12.75
N ALA A 176 19.03 -0.88 13.28
CA ALA A 176 19.16 -0.70 14.73
C ALA A 176 17.80 -0.65 15.46
N MET A 177 16.74 -0.16 14.82
CA MET A 177 15.45 0.09 15.48
C MET A 177 14.34 -0.89 15.12
N VAL A 178 14.50 -1.75 14.11
CA VAL A 178 13.41 -2.61 13.61
C VAL A 178 12.83 -3.52 14.70
N TYR A 179 13.65 -3.91 15.69
CA TYR A 179 13.21 -4.78 16.77
C TYR A 179 12.48 -4.05 17.89
N GLU A 180 12.62 -2.72 17.96
CA GLU A 180 11.90 -1.85 18.91
C GLU A 180 10.47 -1.56 18.47
N LEU A 181 10.19 -1.66 17.17
CA LEU A 181 8.89 -1.36 16.60
C LEU A 181 7.87 -2.45 16.99
N THR A 182 6.72 -1.99 17.46
CA THR A 182 5.54 -2.78 17.78
C THR A 182 4.51 -2.71 16.66
N VAL A 183 3.46 -3.52 16.73
CA VAL A 183 2.36 -3.48 15.75
C VAL A 183 1.67 -2.11 15.74
N ASP A 184 1.60 -1.42 16.88
CA ASP A 184 0.92 -0.13 17.01
C ASP A 184 1.71 1.03 16.37
N ASP A 185 2.96 0.78 15.97
CA ASP A 185 3.78 1.70 15.19
C ASP A 185 3.48 1.63 13.68
N PHE A 186 2.45 0.88 13.27
CA PHE A 186 2.06 0.72 11.87
C PHE A 186 0.66 1.25 11.59
N THR A 187 0.49 1.81 10.40
CA THR A 187 -0.83 2.17 9.86
C THR A 187 -1.09 1.41 8.56
N PHE A 188 -2.37 1.26 8.25
CA PHE A 188 -2.89 0.52 7.12
C PHE A 188 -3.66 1.48 6.21
N GLY A 189 -3.30 1.54 4.94
CA GLY A 189 -3.81 2.52 3.99
C GLY A 189 -4.21 1.94 2.65
N LEU A 190 -5.21 2.51 2.01
CA LEU A 190 -5.65 2.18 0.66
C LEU A 190 -5.61 3.44 -0.21
N HIS A 191 -5.12 3.29 -1.43
CA HIS A 191 -5.40 4.26 -2.49
C HIS A 191 -6.70 3.87 -3.17
N LEU A 192 -7.73 4.69 -2.98
CA LEU A 192 -9.02 4.51 -3.62
C LEU A 192 -9.03 5.20 -4.98
N TRP A 193 -9.85 4.69 -5.90
CA TRP A 193 -10.13 5.40 -7.16
C TRP A 193 -10.72 6.81 -6.90
N PRO A 194 -10.33 7.84 -7.67
CA PRO A 194 -9.41 7.83 -8.82
C PRO A 194 -7.93 7.99 -8.47
N ASP A 195 -7.58 8.02 -7.19
CA ASP A 195 -6.21 8.32 -6.72
C ASP A 195 -5.25 7.12 -6.78
N ASN A 196 -5.76 5.94 -7.11
CA ASN A 196 -5.01 4.69 -7.15
C ASN A 196 -3.99 4.66 -8.28
N SER A 197 -2.80 4.15 -7.98
CA SER A 197 -1.74 4.02 -8.98
C SER A 197 -1.87 2.77 -9.85
N VAL A 198 -2.61 1.76 -9.37
CA VAL A 198 -2.98 0.55 -10.13
C VAL A 198 -4.40 0.14 -9.77
N ALA A 199 -5.10 -0.48 -10.72
CA ALA A 199 -6.47 -0.95 -10.58
C ALA A 199 -6.61 -2.30 -9.85
N HIS A 200 -5.61 -2.69 -9.05
CA HIS A 200 -5.69 -3.86 -8.17
C HIS A 200 -5.73 -3.40 -6.72
N LEU A 201 -6.53 -4.06 -5.88
CA LEU A 201 -6.59 -3.79 -4.46
C LEU A 201 -5.26 -4.15 -3.81
N HIS A 202 -4.63 -3.18 -3.16
CA HIS A 202 -3.47 -3.43 -2.31
C HIS A 202 -3.46 -2.47 -1.14
N MET A 203 -3.10 -2.98 0.03
CA MET A 203 -3.03 -2.24 1.28
C MET A 203 -1.59 -1.83 1.56
N HIS A 204 -1.37 -0.53 1.70
CA HIS A 204 -0.11 0.02 2.19
C HIS A 204 -0.02 -0.23 3.70
N ILE A 205 1.03 -0.92 4.13
CA ILE A 205 1.35 -1.12 5.54
C ILE A 205 2.67 -0.41 5.79
N ILE A 206 2.65 0.64 6.60
CA ILE A 206 3.82 1.50 6.80
C ILE A 206 4.11 1.74 8.27
N ALA A 207 5.39 1.85 8.62
CA ALA A 207 5.77 2.33 9.95
C ALA A 207 5.56 3.85 10.04
N THR A 208 4.89 4.31 11.09
CA THR A 208 4.50 5.72 11.30
C THR A 208 5.38 6.56 12.21
N PRO A 209 6.25 6.03 13.11
CA PRO A 209 7.13 6.87 13.90
C PRO A 209 7.93 7.83 13.02
N ASP A 210 8.11 9.08 13.47
CA ASP A 210 8.81 10.13 12.74
C ASP A 210 10.18 9.66 12.21
N LYS A 211 10.90 8.87 13.01
CA LYS A 211 12.20 8.29 12.65
C LYS A 211 12.15 7.40 11.39
N CYS A 212 11.03 6.71 11.15
CA CYS A 212 10.80 5.87 9.97
C CYS A 212 10.29 6.66 8.76
N ARG A 213 9.56 7.76 9.00
CA ARG A 213 8.94 8.59 7.94
C ARG A 213 9.87 9.69 7.41
N LYS A 214 10.85 10.14 8.20
CA LYS A 214 11.69 11.33 7.96
C LYS A 214 12.37 11.40 6.59
N TYR A 215 12.70 10.26 6.00
CA TYR A 215 13.46 10.18 4.73
C TYR A 215 12.61 9.72 3.56
N SER A 216 11.31 9.58 3.79
CA SER A 216 10.36 8.96 2.89
C SER A 216 9.39 9.97 2.30
N THR A 217 8.65 9.55 1.28
CA THR A 217 7.71 10.44 0.62
C THR A 217 6.45 10.63 1.46
N PHE A 218 5.97 11.88 1.49
CA PHE A 218 4.65 12.22 2.06
C PHE A 218 3.62 12.51 0.97
N ARG A 219 4.02 12.46 -0.32
CA ARG A 219 3.14 12.83 -1.46
C ARG A 219 1.90 11.95 -1.59
N HIS A 220 1.90 10.78 -0.96
CA HIS A 220 0.79 9.84 -1.01
C HIS A 220 -0.15 9.95 0.19
N ASP A 221 0.24 10.67 1.25
CA ASP A 221 -0.54 10.70 2.49
C ASP A 221 -1.92 11.29 2.25
N ALA A 222 -2.02 12.44 1.55
CA ALA A 222 -3.28 13.11 1.27
C ALA A 222 -4.29 12.19 0.56
N LYS A 223 -3.80 11.37 -0.38
CA LYS A 223 -4.63 10.46 -1.18
C LYS A 223 -4.80 9.06 -0.59
N THR A 224 -4.11 8.73 0.50
CA THR A 224 -4.26 7.43 1.19
C THR A 224 -5.35 7.51 2.24
N LYS A 225 -6.20 6.50 2.27
CA LYS A 225 -7.35 6.39 3.18
C LYS A 225 -7.08 5.27 4.16
N ASP A 226 -7.42 5.46 5.42
CA ASP A 226 -7.24 4.43 6.42
C ASP A 226 -8.07 3.18 6.08
N ALA A 227 -7.42 2.02 6.06
CA ALA A 227 -8.05 0.78 5.62
C ALA A 227 -9.22 0.36 6.53
N ILE A 228 -9.13 0.67 7.83
CA ILE A 228 -10.19 0.38 8.81
C ILE A 228 -11.39 1.30 8.54
N GLU A 229 -11.17 2.58 8.27
CA GLU A 229 -12.26 3.51 7.89
C GLU A 229 -12.97 3.08 6.61
N VAL A 230 -12.21 2.58 5.62
CA VAL A 230 -12.78 2.02 4.38
C VAL A 230 -13.65 0.81 4.69
N ARG A 231 -13.14 -0.14 5.47
CA ARG A 231 -13.87 -1.34 5.91
C ARG A 231 -15.19 -0.96 6.61
N ASP A 232 -15.11 -0.06 7.58
CA ASP A 232 -16.24 0.35 8.41
C ASP A 232 -17.30 1.05 7.56
N TYR A 233 -16.88 1.93 6.64
CA TYR A 233 -17.80 2.56 5.71
C TYR A 233 -18.54 1.54 4.85
N ILE A 234 -17.85 0.58 4.22
CA ILE A 234 -18.48 -0.45 3.38
C ILE A 234 -19.49 -1.28 4.18
N ASN A 235 -19.13 -1.70 5.40
CA ASN A 235 -20.02 -2.44 6.28
C ASN A 235 -21.26 -1.64 6.69
N SER A 236 -21.12 -0.31 6.85
CA SER A 236 -22.23 0.58 7.22
C SER A 236 -23.23 0.84 6.09
N ARG A 237 -22.87 0.58 4.82
CA ARG A 237 -23.77 0.81 3.69
C ARG A 237 -25.02 -0.05 3.82
N THR A 238 -26.19 0.54 3.64
CA THR A 238 -27.42 -0.23 3.43
C THR A 238 -27.28 -0.97 2.10
N THR A 239 -27.57 -2.27 2.08
CA THR A 239 -27.70 -3.00 0.81
C THR A 239 -28.86 -2.39 0.06
N ALA A 240 -28.58 -1.77 -1.10
CA ALA A 240 -29.59 -1.35 -2.05
C ALA A 240 -30.29 -2.57 -2.66
#